data_AF-A0A176ZH94-F1
#
_entry.id   AF-A0A176ZH94-F1
#
_cell.length_a   1.000
_cell.length_b   1.000
_cell.length_c   1.000
_cell.angle_alpha   90.00
_cell.angle_beta   90.00
_cell.angle_gamma   90.00
#
_symmetry.space_group_name_H-M   'P 1'
#
loop_
_entity.id
_entity.type
_entity.pdbx_description
1 polymer ?
#
loop_
_entity_poly.entity_id
_entity_poly.type
_entity_poly.pdbx_seq_one_letter_code
_entity_poly.pdbx_strand_id
1 'polypeptide(L)'
;MTNPQRFPAPALDTLPEDIRTRLLAVQEKSGFVPNVFLTLAYRPDEFRAFFAYHDALMEKDSGLTKAEREMIVVATSAANQCQYCVIAHGAILRIRAKNPVIADQVAVNYRKADITPRQKAMLDFAMKVSADAQRISEDDFAALGPHGFSDDDIWDIAAISAFFALSNRLANFTGMRPNDEFYLMGRLPKQ
;
A
#
# COMPACT_ATOMS: atom_id res chain seq x y z
N MET A 1 -19.95 7.96 -16.16
CA MET A 1 -20.42 8.81 -15.04
C MET A 1 -19.21 9.54 -14.50
N THR A 2 -19.15 10.86 -14.64
CA THR A 2 -18.08 11.68 -14.07
C THR A 2 -18.17 11.58 -12.55
N ASN A 3 -17.16 10.96 -11.95
CA ASN A 3 -17.18 10.58 -10.55
C ASN A 3 -16.88 11.82 -9.69
N PRO A 4 -17.75 12.23 -8.75
CA PRO A 4 -17.47 13.40 -7.93
C PRO A 4 -16.34 13.06 -6.96
N GLN A 5 -15.11 13.46 -7.28
CA GLN A 5 -14.05 13.56 -6.29
C GLN A 5 -14.46 14.64 -5.27
N ARG A 6 -14.27 14.37 -3.98
CA ARG A 6 -14.60 15.33 -2.91
C ARG A 6 -13.81 16.64 -3.05
N PHE A 7 -12.60 16.55 -3.57
CA PHE A 7 -11.73 17.68 -3.86
C PHE A 7 -11.48 17.79 -5.37
N PRO A 8 -11.27 19.00 -5.90
CA PRO A 8 -10.99 19.18 -7.32
C PRO A 8 -9.68 18.49 -7.72
N ALA A 9 -9.71 17.67 -8.77
CA ALA A 9 -8.48 17.27 -9.46
C ALA A 9 -7.99 18.45 -10.32
N PRO A 10 -6.74 18.90 -10.16
CA PRO A 10 -6.17 19.90 -11.06
C PRO A 10 -6.05 19.35 -12.49
N ALA A 11 -6.23 20.22 -13.48
CA ALA A 11 -5.99 19.85 -14.87
C ALA A 11 -4.49 19.58 -15.11
N LEU A 12 -4.16 18.57 -15.92
CA LEU A 12 -2.76 18.13 -16.10
C LEU A 12 -1.83 19.22 -16.63
N ASP A 13 -2.34 20.15 -17.42
CA ASP A 13 -1.61 21.30 -17.98
C ASP A 13 -1.34 22.40 -16.95
N THR A 14 -2.09 22.42 -15.85
CA THR A 14 -1.89 23.35 -14.72
C THR A 14 -0.94 22.82 -13.65
N LEU A 15 -0.52 21.55 -13.73
CA LEU A 15 0.37 20.94 -12.76
C LEU A 15 1.84 21.36 -12.96
N PRO A 16 2.61 21.48 -11.86
CA PRO A 16 4.06 21.60 -11.93
C PRO A 16 4.69 20.50 -12.80
N GLU A 17 5.73 20.86 -13.56
CA GLU A 17 6.34 19.99 -14.57
C GLU A 17 6.85 18.66 -14.01
N ASP A 18 7.44 18.68 -12.81
CA ASP A 18 7.94 17.50 -12.12
C ASP A 18 6.82 16.51 -11.76
N ILE A 19 5.69 17.03 -11.29
CA ILE A 19 4.49 16.24 -10.99
C ILE A 19 3.92 15.65 -12.28
N ARG A 20 3.74 16.48 -13.32
CA ARG A 20 3.24 16.03 -14.62
C ARG A 20 4.12 14.92 -15.20
N THR A 21 5.44 15.08 -15.15
CA THR A 21 6.41 14.08 -15.59
C THR A 21 6.23 12.76 -14.87
N ARG A 22 6.05 12.80 -13.55
CA ARG A 22 5.81 11.60 -12.74
C ARG A 22 4.50 10.91 -13.08
N LEU A 23 3.42 11.66 -13.34
CA LEU A 23 2.13 11.11 -13.77
C LEU A 23 2.25 10.41 -15.13
N LEU A 24 2.94 11.03 -16.09
CA LEU A 24 3.16 10.48 -17.42
C LEU A 24 4.01 9.20 -17.37
N ALA A 25 5.08 9.18 -16.56
CA ALA A 25 5.92 7.99 -16.39
C ALA A 25 5.14 6.80 -15.81
N VAL A 26 4.23 7.06 -14.86
CA VAL A 26 3.35 6.02 -14.32
C VAL A 26 2.34 5.57 -15.39
N GLN A 27 1.71 6.50 -16.10
CA GLN A 27 0.79 6.17 -17.18
C GLN A 27 1.44 5.27 -18.25
N GLU A 28 2.66 5.57 -18.66
CA GLU A 28 3.42 4.76 -19.63
C GLU A 28 3.65 3.34 -19.11
N LYS A 29 3.96 3.19 -17.82
CA LYS A 29 4.25 1.90 -17.19
C LYS A 29 3.00 1.05 -16.90
N SER A 30 1.90 1.65 -16.45
CA SER A 30 0.67 0.94 -16.05
C SER A 30 -0.47 0.98 -17.07
N GLY A 31 -0.39 1.83 -18.10
CA GLY A 31 -1.46 2.07 -19.07
C GLY A 31 -2.55 3.03 -18.58
N PHE A 32 -2.52 3.43 -17.31
CA PHE A 32 -3.43 4.39 -16.69
C PHE A 32 -2.74 5.09 -15.52
N VAL A 33 -3.29 6.22 -15.06
CA VAL A 33 -2.81 6.94 -13.87
C VAL A 33 -3.64 6.51 -12.66
N PRO A 34 -3.04 5.91 -11.61
CA PRO A 34 -3.75 5.61 -10.38
C PRO A 34 -4.30 6.89 -9.71
N ASN A 35 -5.55 6.84 -9.24
CA ASN A 35 -6.27 8.02 -8.76
C ASN A 35 -5.61 8.70 -7.54
N VAL A 36 -4.74 8.01 -6.78
CA VAL A 36 -3.92 8.63 -5.73
C VAL A 36 -3.05 9.76 -6.27
N PHE A 37 -2.49 9.62 -7.47
CA PHE A 37 -1.68 10.66 -8.10
C PHE A 37 -2.51 11.91 -8.38
N LEU A 38 -3.67 11.73 -9.01
CA LEU A 38 -4.57 12.83 -9.36
C LEU A 38 -5.17 13.50 -8.13
N THR A 39 -5.55 12.71 -7.11
CA THR A 39 -6.19 13.23 -5.89
C THR A 39 -5.19 14.04 -5.05
N LEU A 40 -3.98 13.52 -4.85
CA LEU A 40 -2.96 14.21 -4.05
C LEU A 40 -2.33 15.40 -4.80
N ALA A 41 -2.38 15.42 -6.13
CA ALA A 41 -1.89 16.56 -6.92
C ALA A 41 -2.63 17.88 -6.62
N TYR A 42 -3.80 17.81 -5.97
CA TYR A 42 -4.49 18.99 -5.39
C TYR A 42 -3.57 19.79 -4.44
N ARG A 43 -2.62 19.12 -3.77
CA ARG A 43 -1.61 19.72 -2.90
C ARG A 43 -0.20 19.32 -3.37
N PRO A 44 0.42 20.08 -4.30
CA PRO A 44 1.69 19.71 -4.92
C PRO A 44 2.84 19.39 -3.95
N ASP A 45 3.01 20.16 -2.88
CA ASP A 45 4.09 19.93 -1.92
C ASP A 45 3.85 18.67 -1.08
N GLU A 46 2.60 18.42 -0.69
CA GLU A 46 2.18 17.20 0.00
C GLU A 46 2.33 15.98 -0.92
N PHE A 47 1.98 16.11 -2.21
CA PHE A 47 2.21 15.08 -3.23
C PHE A 47 3.69 14.68 -3.28
N ARG A 48 4.60 15.66 -3.36
CA ARG A 48 6.04 15.40 -3.44
C ARG A 48 6.52 14.64 -2.21
N ALA A 49 6.17 15.12 -1.01
CA ALA A 49 6.56 14.49 0.24
C ALA A 49 5.99 13.07 0.38
N PHE A 50 4.70 12.90 0.09
CA PHE A 50 4.02 11.61 0.16
C PHE A 50 4.72 10.57 -0.72
N PHE A 51 5.01 10.95 -1.96
CA PHE A 51 5.58 10.01 -2.91
C PHE A 51 7.08 9.79 -2.75
N ALA A 52 7.83 10.78 -2.25
CA ALA A 52 9.20 10.57 -1.83
C ALA A 52 9.28 9.54 -0.68
N TYR A 53 8.39 9.65 0.32
CA TYR A 53 8.32 8.68 1.41
C TYR A 53 7.87 7.30 0.90
N HIS A 54 6.84 7.24 0.05
CA HIS A 54 6.43 6.00 -0.60
C HIS A 54 7.61 5.29 -1.26
N ASP A 55 8.37 5.99 -2.11
CA ASP A 55 9.46 5.39 -2.88
C ASP A 55 10.60 4.94 -1.94
N ALA A 56 10.91 5.72 -0.90
CA ALA A 56 11.90 5.38 0.11
C ALA A 56 11.59 4.07 0.86
N LEU A 57 10.31 3.70 1.01
CA LEU A 57 9.89 2.46 1.68
C LEU A 57 9.66 1.31 0.69
N MET A 58 8.99 1.59 -0.42
CA MET A 58 8.44 0.56 -1.30
C MET A 58 9.42 0.11 -2.39
N GLU A 59 10.41 0.94 -2.75
CA GLU A 59 11.34 0.63 -3.84
C GLU A 59 12.79 0.38 -3.39
N LYS A 60 13.12 0.65 -2.11
CA LYS A 60 14.47 0.38 -1.57
C LYS A 60 14.83 -1.11 -1.54
N ASP A 61 16.13 -1.38 -1.48
CA ASP A 61 16.64 -2.69 -1.06
C ASP A 61 16.28 -2.93 0.40
N SER A 62 15.76 -4.12 0.69
CA SER A 62 15.30 -4.52 2.03
C SER A 62 15.12 -6.03 2.09
N GLY A 63 15.22 -6.61 3.29
CA GLY A 63 14.98 -8.04 3.51
C GLY A 63 13.51 -8.44 3.37
N LEU A 64 12.59 -7.47 3.25
CA LEU A 64 11.21 -7.70 2.84
C LEU A 64 11.10 -7.74 1.32
N THR A 65 10.53 -8.83 0.81
CA THR A 65 10.18 -8.95 -0.60
C THR A 65 9.12 -7.93 -1.01
N LYS A 66 9.07 -7.58 -2.29
CA LYS A 66 8.02 -6.67 -2.81
C LYS A 66 6.60 -7.19 -2.53
N ALA A 67 6.39 -8.51 -2.49
CA ALA A 67 5.09 -9.09 -2.14
C ALA A 67 4.77 -8.93 -0.65
N GLU A 68 5.74 -9.12 0.25
CA GLU A 68 5.56 -8.95 1.70
C GLU A 68 5.21 -7.51 2.07
N ARG A 69 5.86 -6.52 1.44
CA ARG A 69 5.52 -5.10 1.62
C ARG A 69 4.05 -4.84 1.29
N GLU A 70 3.57 -5.36 0.16
CA GLU A 70 2.17 -5.24 -0.25
C GLU A 70 1.21 -6.01 0.66
N MET A 71 1.61 -7.15 1.23
CA MET A 71 0.79 -7.86 2.23
C MET A 71 0.54 -7.01 3.47
N ILE A 72 1.57 -6.31 3.97
CA ILE A 72 1.45 -5.38 5.09
C ILE A 72 0.41 -4.31 4.75
N VAL A 73 0.54 -3.69 3.57
CA VAL A 73 -0.39 -2.64 3.14
C VAL A 73 -1.82 -3.15 3.06
N VAL A 74 -2.06 -4.30 2.44
CA VAL A 74 -3.40 -4.86 2.29
C VAL A 74 -4.02 -5.18 3.65
N ALA A 75 -3.26 -5.81 4.55
CA ALA A 75 -3.74 -6.19 5.88
C ALA A 75 -4.11 -4.97 6.74
N THR A 76 -3.21 -3.99 6.86
CA THR A 76 -3.46 -2.78 7.68
C THR A 76 -4.52 -1.87 7.06
N SER A 77 -4.56 -1.78 5.72
CA SER A 77 -5.60 -1.04 5.01
C SER A 77 -6.99 -1.65 5.18
N ALA A 78 -7.08 -2.98 5.22
CA ALA A 78 -8.34 -3.67 5.49
C ALA A 78 -8.84 -3.39 6.92
N ALA A 79 -7.93 -3.39 7.91
CA ALA A 79 -8.26 -3.01 9.28
C ALA A 79 -8.76 -1.57 9.39
N ASN A 80 -8.20 -0.65 8.58
CA ASN A 80 -8.64 0.74 8.49
C ASN A 80 -9.83 0.96 7.54
N GLN A 81 -10.42 -0.11 7.00
CA GLN A 81 -11.52 -0.07 6.03
C GLN A 81 -11.26 0.86 4.82
N CYS A 82 -10.02 0.92 4.36
CA CYS A 82 -9.64 1.81 3.26
C CYS A 82 -9.84 1.16 1.90
N GLN A 83 -10.97 1.47 1.24
CA GLN A 83 -11.32 0.87 -0.05
C GLN A 83 -10.25 1.08 -1.12
N TYR A 84 -9.72 2.30 -1.28
CA TYR A 84 -8.69 2.58 -2.28
C TYR A 84 -7.47 1.69 -2.09
N CYS A 85 -6.89 1.71 -0.89
CA CYS A 85 -5.64 1.02 -0.61
C CYS A 85 -5.82 -0.51 -0.69
N VAL A 86 -6.91 -1.06 -0.15
CA VAL A 86 -7.18 -2.51 -0.23
C VAL A 86 -7.28 -2.98 -1.68
N ILE A 87 -8.00 -2.25 -2.54
CA ILE A 87 -8.20 -2.65 -3.94
C ILE A 87 -6.91 -2.46 -4.76
N ALA A 88 -6.26 -1.30 -4.65
CA ALA A 88 -5.06 -0.98 -5.42
C ALA A 88 -3.87 -1.88 -5.04
N HIS A 89 -3.55 -1.96 -3.75
CA HIS A 89 -2.44 -2.78 -3.27
C HIS A 89 -2.76 -4.27 -3.33
N GLY A 90 -4.05 -4.65 -3.24
CA GLY A 90 -4.47 -6.03 -3.51
C GLY A 90 -4.15 -6.46 -4.95
N ALA A 91 -4.35 -5.59 -5.94
CA ALA A 91 -3.97 -5.87 -7.32
C ALA A 91 -2.46 -6.06 -7.49
N ILE A 92 -1.67 -5.17 -6.88
CA ILE A 92 -0.20 -5.24 -6.94
C ILE A 92 0.29 -6.50 -6.22
N LEU A 93 -0.26 -6.80 -5.05
CA LEU A 93 0.05 -8.02 -4.30
C LEU A 93 -0.18 -9.28 -5.13
N ARG A 94 -1.33 -9.41 -5.80
CA ARG A 94 -1.61 -10.57 -6.68
C ARG A 94 -0.54 -10.74 -7.75
N ILE A 95 -0.09 -9.63 -8.37
CA ILE A 95 0.96 -9.65 -9.38
C ILE A 95 2.31 -10.06 -8.78
N ARG A 96 2.72 -9.43 -7.67
CA ARG A 96 4.04 -9.67 -7.04
C ARG A 96 4.16 -11.08 -6.47
N ALA A 97 3.10 -11.56 -5.82
CA ALA A 97 3.03 -12.91 -5.28
C ALA A 97 2.75 -13.97 -6.36
N LYS A 98 2.38 -13.57 -7.58
CA LYS A 98 1.88 -14.46 -8.64
C LYS A 98 0.77 -15.40 -8.14
N ASN A 99 -0.10 -14.85 -7.29
CA ASN A 99 -1.19 -15.60 -6.66
C ASN A 99 -2.48 -14.78 -6.78
N PRO A 100 -3.48 -15.25 -7.54
CA PRO A 100 -4.69 -14.47 -7.84
C PRO A 100 -5.66 -14.32 -6.66
N VAL A 101 -5.51 -15.13 -5.59
CA VAL A 101 -6.45 -15.14 -4.45
C VAL A 101 -5.86 -14.58 -3.16
N ILE A 102 -4.53 -14.44 -3.07
CA ILE A 102 -3.85 -14.09 -1.81
C ILE A 102 -4.30 -12.75 -1.23
N ALA A 103 -4.53 -11.74 -2.08
CA ALA A 103 -4.93 -10.42 -1.61
C ALA A 103 -6.30 -10.44 -0.92
N ASP A 104 -7.24 -11.23 -1.45
CA ASP A 104 -8.59 -11.35 -0.89
C ASP A 104 -8.52 -12.06 0.47
N GLN A 105 -7.71 -13.11 0.59
CA GLN A 105 -7.48 -13.81 1.85
C GLN A 105 -6.85 -12.90 2.90
N VAL A 106 -5.80 -12.14 2.55
CA VAL A 106 -5.13 -11.20 3.45
C VAL A 106 -6.09 -10.10 3.90
N ALA A 107 -6.85 -9.52 2.98
CA ALA A 107 -7.79 -8.43 3.28
C ALA A 107 -8.95 -8.88 4.18
N VAL A 108 -9.52 -10.05 3.94
CA VAL A 108 -10.67 -10.54 4.72
C VAL A 108 -10.22 -11.10 6.08
N ASN A 109 -9.19 -11.95 6.09
CA ASN A 109 -8.63 -12.52 7.30
C ASN A 109 -7.26 -13.14 7.04
N TYR A 110 -6.19 -12.34 7.16
CA TYR A 110 -4.82 -12.81 6.95
C TYR A 110 -4.42 -14.02 7.81
N ARG A 111 -5.08 -14.27 8.94
CA ARG A 111 -4.82 -15.44 9.81
C ARG A 111 -5.26 -16.77 9.18
N LYS A 112 -6.04 -16.71 8.10
CA LYS A 112 -6.49 -17.85 7.30
C LYS A 112 -5.97 -17.81 5.86
N ALA A 113 -5.07 -16.87 5.56
CA ALA A 113 -4.45 -16.79 4.24
C ALA A 113 -3.41 -17.89 4.04
N ASP A 114 -3.21 -18.25 2.79
CA ASP A 114 -2.18 -19.21 2.36
C ASP A 114 -0.79 -18.53 2.39
N ILE A 115 -0.34 -18.17 3.60
CA ILE A 115 0.92 -17.49 3.87
C ILE A 115 1.80 -18.32 4.81
N THR A 116 3.11 -18.08 4.77
CA THR A 116 4.06 -18.76 5.64
C THR A 116 3.94 -18.30 7.10
N PRO A 117 4.43 -19.08 8.08
CA PRO A 117 4.53 -18.64 9.47
C PRO A 117 5.30 -17.32 9.63
N ARG A 118 6.36 -17.12 8.85
CA ARG A 118 7.14 -15.88 8.80
C ARG A 118 6.27 -14.68 8.39
N GLN A 119 5.52 -14.82 7.29
CA GLN A 119 4.61 -13.78 6.82
C GLN A 119 3.48 -13.51 7.81
N LYS A 120 2.96 -14.53 8.48
CA LYS A 120 1.96 -14.34 9.52
C LYS A 120 2.51 -13.53 10.70
N ALA A 121 3.72 -13.84 11.17
CA ALA A 121 4.35 -13.09 12.26
C ALA A 121 4.61 -11.61 11.88
N MET A 122 5.06 -11.37 10.65
CA MET A 122 5.17 -10.03 10.07
C MET A 122 3.84 -9.28 10.11
N LEU A 123 2.74 -9.89 9.67
CA LEU A 123 1.43 -9.26 9.67
C LEU A 123 0.88 -9.06 11.09
N ASP A 124 1.13 -9.99 12.02
CA ASP A 124 0.75 -9.82 13.43
C ASP A 124 1.42 -8.56 14.03
N PHE A 125 2.72 -8.38 13.79
CA PHE A 125 3.45 -7.19 14.23
C PHE A 125 2.95 -5.92 13.52
N ALA A 126 2.80 -5.97 12.19
CA ALA A 126 2.31 -4.86 11.39
C ALA A 126 0.93 -4.36 11.86
N MET A 127 0.04 -5.30 12.21
CA MET A 127 -1.29 -5.00 12.75
C MET A 127 -1.21 -4.36 14.14
N LYS A 128 -0.28 -4.81 15.00
CA LYS A 128 -0.04 -4.19 16.31
C LYS A 128 0.47 -2.75 16.15
N VAL A 129 1.43 -2.51 15.26
CA VAL A 129 1.87 -1.14 14.94
C VAL A 129 0.72 -0.29 14.42
N SER A 130 -0.15 -0.84 13.57
CA SER A 130 -1.27 -0.06 12.99
C SER A 130 -2.36 0.28 14.00
N ALA A 131 -2.66 -0.59 14.97
CA ALA A 131 -3.82 -0.47 15.85
C ALA A 131 -3.49 -0.12 17.30
N ASP A 132 -2.26 -0.37 17.75
CA ASP A 132 -1.90 -0.41 19.17
C ASP A 132 -0.41 -0.13 19.42
N ALA A 133 0.18 0.78 18.64
CA ALA A 133 1.63 1.06 18.64
C ALA A 133 2.18 1.46 20.02
N GLN A 134 1.38 2.11 20.87
CA GLN A 134 1.76 2.50 22.22
C GLN A 134 2.00 1.31 23.17
N ARG A 135 1.61 0.09 22.77
CA ARG A 135 1.86 -1.16 23.50
C ARG A 135 2.97 -2.01 22.91
N ILE A 136 3.70 -1.51 21.91
CA ILE A 136 4.89 -2.20 21.40
C ILE A 136 5.92 -2.32 22.53
N SER A 137 6.53 -3.49 22.62
CA SER A 137 7.45 -3.90 23.67
C SER A 137 8.52 -4.83 23.11
N GLU A 138 9.59 -5.08 23.87
CA GLU A 138 10.68 -5.99 23.49
C GLU A 138 10.18 -7.41 23.16
N ASP A 139 9.09 -7.87 23.78
CA ASP A 139 8.49 -9.17 23.50
C ASP A 139 8.01 -9.28 22.04
N ASP A 140 7.57 -8.18 21.44
CA ASP A 140 7.12 -8.16 20.04
C ASP A 140 8.29 -8.31 19.07
N PHE A 141 9.45 -7.71 19.40
CA PHE A 141 10.69 -7.88 18.63
C PHE A 141 11.22 -9.31 18.78
N ALA A 142 11.25 -9.82 20.02
CA ALA A 142 11.68 -11.18 20.33
C ALA A 142 10.83 -12.24 19.59
N ALA A 143 9.53 -11.98 19.39
CA ALA A 143 8.64 -12.87 18.64
C ALA A 143 8.98 -12.97 17.14
N LEU A 144 9.66 -11.96 16.56
CA LEU A 144 10.03 -11.93 15.14
C LEU A 144 11.38 -12.61 14.85
N GLY A 145 12.29 -12.62 15.83
CA GLY A 145 13.62 -13.24 15.71
C GLY A 145 13.60 -14.71 15.22
N PRO A 146 12.78 -15.61 15.78
CA PRO A 146 12.66 -17.00 15.32
C PRO A 146 12.23 -17.15 13.86
N HIS A 147 11.66 -16.10 13.26
CA HIS A 147 11.26 -16.07 11.85
C HIS A 147 12.32 -15.43 10.94
N GLY A 148 13.48 -15.07 11.48
CA GLY A 148 14.62 -14.53 10.73
C GLY A 148 14.47 -13.08 10.29
N PHE A 149 13.64 -12.28 10.97
CA PHE A 149 13.61 -10.83 10.76
C PHE A 149 14.80 -10.19 11.48
N SER A 150 15.53 -9.34 10.76
CA SER A 150 16.52 -8.43 11.34
C SER A 150 15.85 -7.18 11.92
N ASP A 151 16.55 -6.40 12.75
CA ASP A 151 16.03 -5.13 13.26
C ASP A 151 15.65 -4.16 12.13
N ASP A 152 16.42 -4.15 11.04
CA ASP A 152 16.11 -3.36 9.84
C ASP A 152 14.81 -3.82 9.17
N ASP A 153 14.53 -5.13 9.13
CA ASP A 153 13.25 -5.63 8.62
C ASP A 153 12.09 -5.24 9.54
N ILE A 154 12.29 -5.32 10.86
CA ILE A 154 11.25 -4.94 11.84
C ILE A 154 10.92 -3.46 11.71
N TRP A 155 11.94 -2.61 11.53
CA TRP A 155 11.77 -1.20 11.22
C TRP A 155 10.95 -1.00 9.94
N ASP A 156 11.26 -1.75 8.88
CA ASP A 156 10.55 -1.65 7.61
C ASP A 156 9.08 -2.03 7.73
N ILE A 157 8.76 -3.07 8.49
CA ILE A 157 7.38 -3.47 8.77
C ILE A 157 6.65 -2.31 9.46
N ALA A 158 7.25 -1.73 10.50
CA ALA A 158 6.64 -0.63 11.25
C ALA A 158 6.46 0.63 10.38
N ALA A 159 7.47 0.99 9.58
CA ALA A 159 7.47 2.18 8.74
C ALA A 159 6.42 2.08 7.62
N ILE A 160 6.30 0.92 6.98
CA ILE A 160 5.24 0.66 5.98
C ILE A 160 3.86 0.75 6.64
N SER A 161 3.67 0.11 7.79
CA SER A 161 2.40 0.20 8.53
C SER A 161 2.03 1.65 8.86
N ALA A 162 2.97 2.45 9.37
CA ALA A 162 2.75 3.84 9.75
C ALA A 162 2.42 4.73 8.53
N PHE A 163 3.20 4.61 7.45
CA PHE A 163 2.99 5.38 6.23
C PHE A 163 1.65 5.06 5.58
N PHE A 164 1.26 3.78 5.54
CA PHE A 164 -0.05 3.41 4.98
C PHE A 164 -1.20 3.77 5.91
N ALA A 165 -0.98 3.90 7.22
CA ALA A 165 -1.95 4.54 8.11
C ALA A 165 -2.23 6.01 7.71
N LEU A 166 -1.20 6.77 7.30
CA LEU A 166 -1.38 8.11 6.71
C LEU A 166 -2.14 8.04 5.39
N SER A 167 -1.71 7.17 4.48
CA SER A 167 -2.36 6.98 3.17
C SER A 167 -3.84 6.63 3.29
N ASN A 168 -4.17 5.68 4.18
CA ASN A 168 -5.54 5.25 4.44
C ASN A 168 -6.42 6.40 4.94
N ARG A 169 -5.91 7.22 5.88
CA ARG A 169 -6.63 8.38 6.42
C ARG A 169 -6.91 9.40 5.33
N LEU A 170 -5.92 9.72 4.49
CA LEU A 170 -6.12 10.63 3.36
C LEU A 170 -7.14 10.06 2.36
N ALA A 171 -6.98 8.81 1.94
CA ALA A 171 -7.88 8.18 0.98
C ALA A 171 -9.33 8.11 1.48
N ASN A 172 -9.55 7.74 2.74
CA ASN A 172 -10.88 7.71 3.34
C ASN A 172 -11.47 9.13 3.47
N PHE A 173 -10.67 10.10 3.92
CA PHE A 173 -11.08 11.50 4.07
C PHE A 173 -11.50 12.13 2.72
N THR A 174 -10.72 11.90 1.66
CA THR A 174 -10.98 12.47 0.33
C THR A 174 -12.02 11.68 -0.45
N GLY A 175 -12.46 10.52 0.04
CA GLY A 175 -13.30 9.60 -0.73
C GLY A 175 -12.61 9.11 -1.99
N MET A 176 -11.30 8.85 -1.91
CA MET A 176 -10.48 8.40 -3.03
C MET A 176 -11.00 7.07 -3.56
N ARG A 177 -11.27 7.00 -4.87
CA ARG A 177 -11.81 5.79 -5.50
C ARG A 177 -10.72 5.02 -6.22
N PRO A 178 -10.62 3.69 -6.04
CA PRO A 178 -9.69 2.90 -6.82
C PRO A 178 -10.13 2.91 -8.29
N ASN A 179 -9.15 2.88 -9.19
CA ASN A 179 -9.37 2.72 -10.62
C ASN A 179 -10.02 1.36 -10.92
N ASP A 180 -10.84 1.29 -11.97
CA ASP A 180 -11.56 0.09 -12.35
C ASP A 180 -10.60 -1.06 -12.72
N GLU A 181 -9.47 -0.71 -13.32
CA GLU A 181 -8.39 -1.62 -13.72
C GLU A 181 -7.89 -2.47 -12.55
N PHE A 182 -7.82 -1.91 -11.33
CA PHE A 182 -7.32 -2.63 -10.15
C PHE A 182 -8.24 -3.78 -9.71
N TYR A 183 -9.53 -3.74 -10.01
CA TYR A 183 -10.47 -4.77 -9.56
C TYR A 183 -10.17 -6.14 -10.20
N LEU A 184 -9.79 -6.16 -11.49
CA LEU A 184 -9.50 -7.38 -12.24
C LEU A 184 -8.01 -7.69 -12.32
N MET A 185 -7.14 -6.68 -12.20
CA MET A 185 -5.70 -6.83 -12.33
C MET A 185 -5.14 -7.92 -11.39
N GLY A 186 -4.36 -8.85 -11.97
CA GLY A 186 -3.73 -9.96 -11.25
C GLY A 186 -4.65 -11.14 -10.90
N ARG A 187 -5.93 -11.12 -11.26
CA ARG A 187 -6.85 -12.26 -11.03
C ARG A 187 -6.79 -13.33 -12.10
N LEU A 188 -6.47 -12.94 -13.33
CA LEU A 188 -6.33 -13.84 -14.47
C LEU A 188 -4.84 -13.98 -14.84
N PRO A 189 -4.41 -15.15 -15.34
CA PRO A 189 -3.09 -15.29 -15.94
C PRO A 189 -2.90 -14.25 -17.06
N LYS A 190 -1.70 -13.69 -17.20
CA LYS A 190 -1.37 -12.94 -18.42
C LYS A 190 -1.41 -13.94 -19.58
N GLN A 191 -2.19 -13.62 -20.62
CA GLN A 191 -2.10 -14.30 -21.91
C GLN A 191 -0.73 -14.05 -22.54
#